data_AF-A0ABD0Y950-F1
#
_entry.id   AF-A0ABD0Y950-F1
#
_cell.length_a   1.000
_cell.length_b   1.000
_cell.length_c   1.000
_cell.angle_alpha   90.00
_cell.angle_beta   90.00
_cell.angle_gamma   90.00
#
_symmetry.space_group_name_H-M   'P 1'
#
loop_
_entity.id
_entity.type
_entity.pdbx_description
1 polymer ?
#
loop_
_entity_poly.entity_id
_entity_poly.type
_entity_poly.pdbx_seq_one_letter_code
_entity_poly.pdbx_strand_id
1 'polypeptide(L)'
;MEWLLSSVYSLLAVPRLYLGSALTSGFLIYYLSQVVKRPMLACSDGSFKNYLENNIPLLKEKFWPTLWCFEARAQTLMASFVRATVIPHITYKREILTLKDGGEVCLDWLDPYDGCPPETPTVIILPGLTGASQANYVKGLALSAKRIGVRTVVFNQRGIGGISLKTPRTYCAANSEDMVEVIEHVKRRCPGAPIAGTGISMGGLILGNYITSVEDAPDNLTCAMLISVPWNVFRGTESIEQPIVNLMLNWHLASSLCDVLKRVRHVMEPGPYAIDDVLKSKTIREFDSKFTVKQFGFKDVDDYYSRATLHDKIHKITVPVLCLSAADDPFQPLDGIPVEMANKLDKVGIVVTARGGHIGFMEGIWPLYRDQYMYKMFAQFFEAVLVKEGYKQFKNEEDDRGCGSAAGLEATDRREMATS
;
A
#
# COMPACT_ATOMS: atom_id res chain seq x y z
N MET A 1 -18.66 50.94 0.66
CA MET A 1 -17.49 50.80 -0.24
C MET A 1 -16.23 51.40 0.39
N GLU A 2 -16.33 52.51 1.13
CA GLU A 2 -15.20 53.15 1.85
C GLU A 2 -14.56 52.30 2.96
N TRP A 3 -15.34 51.48 3.69
CA TRP A 3 -14.80 50.60 4.75
C TRP A 3 -13.88 49.48 4.22
N LEU A 4 -14.18 48.97 3.01
CA LEU A 4 -13.34 47.99 2.32
C LEU A 4 -12.01 48.63 1.87
N LEU A 5 -12.07 49.86 1.36
CA LEU A 5 -10.87 50.62 0.97
C LEU A 5 -10.02 50.97 2.19
N SER A 6 -10.62 51.38 3.31
CA SER A 6 -9.92 51.65 4.58
C SER A 6 -9.17 50.42 5.10
N SER A 7 -9.79 49.24 5.06
CA SER A 7 -9.17 47.99 5.49
C SER A 7 -7.95 47.62 4.63
N VAL A 8 -8.03 47.84 3.32
CA VAL A 8 -6.93 47.60 2.37
C VAL A 8 -5.78 48.59 2.57
N TYR A 9 -6.08 49.88 2.80
CA TYR A 9 -5.07 50.90 3.11
C TYR A 9 -4.33 50.63 4.43
N SER A 10 -5.04 50.19 5.48
CA SER A 10 -4.43 49.79 6.74
C SER A 10 -3.51 48.58 6.58
N LEU A 11 -3.88 47.61 5.74
CA LEU A 11 -3.05 46.43 5.43
C LEU A 11 -1.77 46.82 4.66
N LEU A 12 -1.87 47.78 3.75
CA LEU A 12 -0.73 48.31 2.97
C LEU A 12 0.21 49.21 3.80
N ALA A 13 -0.27 49.77 4.91
CA ALA A 13 0.50 50.60 5.84
C ALA A 13 1.29 49.78 6.89
N VAL A 14 0.98 48.48 7.05
CA VAL A 14 1.78 47.59 7.89
C VAL A 14 3.15 47.41 7.25
N PRO A 15 4.27 47.72 7.95
CA PRO A 15 5.58 47.51 7.38
C PRO A 15 5.74 46.05 6.96
N ARG A 16 6.22 45.83 5.73
CA ARG A 16 6.33 44.49 5.10
C ARG A 16 7.00 43.44 6.00
N LEU A 17 7.91 43.88 6.87
CA LEU A 17 8.56 43.06 7.89
C LEU A 17 7.55 42.44 8.87
N TYR A 18 6.62 43.22 9.42
CA TYR A 18 5.61 42.72 10.37
C TYR A 18 4.61 41.77 9.72
N LEU A 19 4.20 42.05 8.48
CA LEU A 19 3.33 41.15 7.72
C LEU A 19 4.03 39.81 7.44
N GLY A 20 5.31 39.86 7.03
CA GLY A 20 6.15 38.67 6.83
C GLY A 20 6.34 37.86 8.11
N SER A 21 6.60 38.53 9.25
CA SER A 21 6.69 37.88 10.56
C SER A 21 5.37 37.23 10.97
N ALA A 22 4.23 37.93 10.83
CA ALA A 22 2.93 37.40 11.18
C ALA A 22 2.55 36.17 10.32
N LEU A 23 2.79 36.21 9.01
CA LEU A 23 2.58 35.07 8.11
C LEU A 23 3.48 33.90 8.46
N THR A 24 4.75 34.15 8.77
CA THR A 24 5.71 33.11 9.17
C THR A 24 5.31 32.47 10.50
N SER A 25 4.98 33.28 11.52
CA SER A 25 4.49 32.79 12.80
C SER A 25 3.19 32.02 12.66
N GLY A 26 2.23 32.53 11.89
CA GLY A 26 0.98 31.84 11.61
C GLY A 26 1.19 30.50 10.90
N PHE A 27 2.09 30.47 9.91
CA PHE A 27 2.48 29.24 9.21
C PHE A 27 3.17 28.23 10.15
N LEU A 28 4.12 28.67 10.98
CA LEU A 28 4.80 27.79 11.94
C LEU A 28 3.84 27.25 12.99
N ILE A 29 2.92 28.07 13.50
CA ILE A 29 1.87 27.62 14.42
C ILE A 29 0.99 26.58 13.73
N TYR A 30 0.51 26.85 12.51
CA TYR A 30 -0.26 25.89 11.72
C TYR A 30 0.51 24.57 11.52
N TYR A 31 1.76 24.66 11.08
CA TYR A 31 2.58 23.50 10.80
C TYR A 31 2.82 22.66 12.06
N LEU A 32 3.23 23.27 13.17
CA LEU A 32 3.49 22.54 14.42
C LEU A 32 2.20 22.02 15.08
N SER A 33 1.06 22.68 14.88
CA SER A 33 -0.21 22.30 15.52
C SER A 33 -1.10 21.39 14.69
N GLN A 34 -1.00 21.40 13.36
CA GLN A 34 -1.89 20.65 12.45
C GLN A 34 -1.14 19.66 11.55
N VAL A 35 0.09 19.95 11.16
CA VAL A 35 0.88 19.11 10.23
C VAL A 35 1.73 18.10 10.97
N VAL A 36 2.47 18.54 11.99
CA VAL A 36 3.37 17.69 12.77
C VAL A 36 2.59 16.95 13.86
N LYS A 37 2.14 15.74 13.55
CA LYS A 37 1.34 14.90 14.42
C LYS A 37 2.00 13.53 14.62
N ARG A 38 1.71 12.92 15.77
CA ARG A 38 1.90 11.47 15.92
C ARG A 38 0.87 10.76 15.03
N PRO A 39 1.23 9.66 14.38
CA PRO A 39 0.25 8.89 13.64
C PRO A 39 -0.81 8.32 14.60
N MET A 40 -2.03 8.17 14.12
CA MET A 40 -3.06 7.38 14.79
C MET A 40 -2.83 5.91 14.45
N LEU A 41 -2.87 5.02 15.46
CA LEU A 41 -2.91 3.57 15.25
C LEU A 41 -4.31 3.07 15.57
N ALA A 42 -5.00 2.54 14.55
CA ALA A 42 -6.26 1.84 14.70
C ALA A 42 -6.01 0.33 14.68
N CYS A 43 -6.20 -0.32 15.81
CA CYS A 43 -5.92 -1.75 16.04
C CYS A 43 -6.62 -2.14 17.34
N SER A 44 -7.18 -3.35 17.44
CA SER A 44 -7.76 -3.77 18.71
C SER A 44 -6.70 -3.86 19.80
N ASP A 45 -7.09 -3.59 21.04
CA ASP A 45 -6.22 -3.85 22.18
C ASP A 45 -5.90 -5.36 22.25
N GLY A 46 -4.64 -5.71 22.51
CA GLY A 46 -4.19 -7.10 22.48
C GLY A 46 -2.71 -7.24 22.17
N SER A 47 -2.27 -8.49 21.97
CA SER A 47 -0.86 -8.81 21.77
C SER A 47 -0.29 -8.18 20.50
N PHE A 48 -1.05 -8.14 19.40
CA PHE A 48 -0.58 -7.50 18.16
C PHE A 48 -0.35 -6.01 18.31
N LYS A 49 -1.28 -5.25 18.89
CA LYS A 49 -1.08 -3.82 19.16
C LYS A 49 0.12 -3.57 20.08
N ASN A 50 0.21 -4.32 21.18
CA ASN A 50 1.35 -4.23 22.10
C ASN A 50 2.67 -4.52 21.39
N TYR A 51 2.68 -5.55 20.54
CA TYR A 51 3.84 -5.90 19.73
C TYR A 51 4.24 -4.76 18.79
N LEU A 52 3.29 -4.19 18.04
CA LEU A 52 3.55 -3.06 17.13
C LEU A 52 4.14 -1.88 17.91
N GLU A 53 3.53 -1.48 19.02
CA GLU A 53 3.98 -0.35 19.82
C GLU A 53 5.37 -0.56 20.46
N ASN A 54 5.73 -1.80 20.80
CA ASN A 54 7.02 -2.13 21.39
C ASN A 54 8.15 -2.22 20.38
N ASN A 55 7.85 -2.65 19.15
CA ASN A 55 8.87 -2.93 18.13
C ASN A 55 8.97 -1.86 17.05
N ILE A 56 8.02 -0.93 16.97
CA ILE A 56 7.95 0.09 15.93
C ILE A 56 7.94 1.50 16.56
N PRO A 57 9.12 2.08 16.85
CA PRO A 57 9.23 3.40 17.48
C PRO A 57 8.47 4.52 16.78
N LEU A 58 8.35 4.47 15.45
CA LEU A 58 7.65 5.49 14.66
C LEU A 58 6.16 5.65 14.98
N LEU A 59 5.54 4.68 15.66
CA LEU A 59 4.17 4.81 16.14
C LEU A 59 4.05 5.79 17.31
N LYS A 60 5.15 6.00 18.06
CA LYS A 60 5.22 6.88 19.24
C LYS A 60 5.84 8.25 18.92
N GLU A 61 6.49 8.37 17.76
CA GLU A 61 7.15 9.59 17.30
C GLU A 61 6.20 10.46 16.46
N LYS A 62 6.51 11.77 16.40
CA LYS A 62 5.81 12.67 15.48
C LYS A 62 6.36 12.47 14.08
N PHE A 63 5.49 12.37 13.08
CA PHE A 63 5.91 12.51 11.69
C PHE A 63 6.15 13.99 11.38
N TRP A 64 7.26 14.30 10.72
CA TRP A 64 7.63 15.67 10.31
C TRP A 64 7.57 15.85 8.79
N PRO A 65 6.37 16.00 8.19
CA PRO A 65 6.20 16.27 6.76
C PRO A 65 7.15 17.36 6.26
N THR A 66 7.72 17.24 5.06
CA THR A 66 8.62 18.27 4.56
C THR A 66 7.99 19.68 4.58
N LEU A 67 8.63 20.62 5.30
CA LEU A 67 8.06 21.91 5.68
C LEU A 67 7.50 22.72 4.50
N TRP A 68 8.17 22.69 3.35
CA TRP A 68 7.79 23.42 2.14
C TRP A 68 6.93 22.58 1.17
N CYS A 69 6.67 21.31 1.49
CA CYS A 69 5.90 20.38 0.68
C CYS A 69 5.07 19.48 1.60
N PHE A 70 4.08 20.05 2.29
CA PHE A 70 3.17 19.31 3.19
C PHE A 70 1.79 19.07 2.58
N GLU A 71 1.49 19.65 1.42
CA GLU A 71 0.24 19.42 0.69
C GLU A 71 0.28 18.08 -0.04
N ALA A 72 -0.80 17.32 0.02
CA ALA A 72 -0.88 15.93 -0.42
C ALA A 72 -0.43 15.66 -1.87
N ARG A 73 -0.89 16.46 -2.83
CA ARG A 73 -0.60 16.29 -4.25
C ARG A 73 0.82 16.74 -4.54
N ALA A 74 1.22 17.87 -3.97
CA ALA A 74 2.60 18.34 -4.05
C ALA A 74 3.57 17.29 -3.50
N GLN A 75 3.26 16.66 -2.36
CA GLN A 75 4.07 15.58 -1.80
C GLN A 75 4.16 14.37 -2.73
N THR A 76 3.04 13.95 -3.28
CA THR A 76 2.99 12.78 -4.18
C THR A 76 3.86 13.00 -5.42
N LEU A 77 3.81 14.19 -6.02
CA LEU A 77 4.60 14.54 -7.19
C LEU A 77 6.08 14.78 -6.83
N MET A 78 6.35 15.64 -5.84
CA MET A 78 7.71 16.01 -5.44
C MET A 78 8.49 14.85 -4.87
N ALA A 79 7.85 13.90 -4.18
CA ALA A 79 8.51 12.69 -3.73
C ALA A 79 9.08 11.90 -4.89
N SER A 80 8.38 11.81 -6.03
CA SER A 80 8.88 11.14 -7.22
C SER A 80 10.16 11.79 -7.74
N PHE A 81 10.17 13.13 -7.83
CA PHE A 81 11.34 13.90 -8.27
C PHE A 81 12.53 13.80 -7.31
N VAL A 82 12.31 14.04 -6.01
CA VAL A 82 13.34 13.93 -4.97
C VAL A 82 13.97 12.54 -5.00
N ARG A 83 13.14 11.49 -5.04
CA ARG A 83 13.62 10.11 -5.08
C ARG A 83 14.34 9.77 -6.37
N ALA A 84 13.98 10.36 -7.51
CA ALA A 84 14.71 10.17 -8.76
C ALA A 84 16.16 10.66 -8.66
N THR A 85 16.40 11.71 -7.86
CA THR A 85 17.73 12.27 -7.64
C THR A 85 18.57 11.46 -6.64
N VAL A 86 17.94 10.90 -5.60
CA VAL A 86 18.69 10.25 -4.50
C VAL A 86 18.71 8.73 -4.56
N ILE A 87 17.72 8.09 -5.19
CA ILE A 87 17.62 6.64 -5.24
C ILE A 87 18.32 6.12 -6.50
N PRO A 88 19.44 5.40 -6.36
CA PRO A 88 20.20 4.92 -7.50
C PRO A 88 19.38 3.91 -8.32
N HIS A 89 19.86 3.62 -9.53
CA HIS A 89 19.38 2.47 -10.27
C HIS A 89 19.75 1.19 -9.51
N ILE A 90 18.86 0.21 -9.47
CA ILE A 90 19.11 -1.10 -8.85
C ILE A 90 19.28 -2.15 -9.93
N THR A 91 20.35 -2.93 -9.85
CA THR A 91 20.54 -4.12 -10.70
C THR A 91 19.82 -5.29 -10.04
N TYR A 92 18.67 -5.67 -10.60
CA TYR A 92 17.92 -6.85 -10.16
C TYR A 92 18.34 -8.08 -10.95
N LYS A 93 18.28 -9.26 -10.32
CA LYS A 93 18.27 -10.53 -11.06
C LYS A 93 16.85 -10.78 -11.54
N ARG A 94 16.64 -10.65 -12.84
CA ARG A 94 15.33 -10.84 -13.47
C ARG A 94 15.03 -12.32 -13.72
N GLU A 95 13.81 -12.71 -13.41
CA GLU A 95 13.22 -14.01 -13.72
C GLU A 95 11.86 -13.80 -14.40
N ILE A 96 11.64 -14.51 -15.51
CA ILE A 96 10.34 -14.55 -16.19
C ILE A 96 9.65 -15.82 -15.72
N LEU A 97 8.48 -15.65 -15.11
CA LEU A 97 7.64 -16.75 -14.66
C LEU A 97 6.50 -16.94 -15.65
N THR A 98 6.45 -18.10 -16.30
CA THR A 98 5.30 -18.54 -17.07
C THR A 98 4.25 -19.12 -16.12
N LEU A 99 3.03 -18.58 -16.20
CA LEU A 99 1.88 -18.96 -15.39
C LEU A 99 1.11 -20.11 -16.03
N LYS A 100 0.20 -20.76 -15.27
CA LYS A 100 -0.60 -21.91 -15.71
C LYS A 100 -1.42 -21.62 -16.98
N ASP A 101 -1.85 -20.38 -17.18
CA ASP A 101 -2.58 -19.95 -18.37
C ASP A 101 -1.70 -19.62 -19.59
N GLY A 102 -0.38 -19.86 -19.49
CA GLY A 102 0.59 -19.61 -20.55
C GLY A 102 1.03 -18.14 -20.67
N GLY A 103 0.46 -17.23 -19.87
CA GLY A 103 0.95 -15.86 -19.76
C GLY A 103 2.21 -15.74 -18.92
N GLU A 104 2.78 -14.54 -18.89
CA GLU A 104 4.05 -14.29 -18.21
C GLU A 104 4.00 -13.07 -17.31
N VAL A 105 4.68 -13.22 -16.18
CA VAL A 105 4.99 -12.14 -15.24
C VAL A 105 6.50 -12.09 -15.00
N CYS A 106 6.98 -10.96 -14.47
CA CYS A 106 8.41 -10.74 -14.26
C CYS A 106 8.72 -10.51 -12.79
N LEU A 107 9.57 -11.37 -12.23
CA LEU A 107 10.08 -11.27 -10.86
C LEU A 107 11.48 -10.67 -10.88
N ASP A 108 11.64 -9.49 -10.27
CA ASP A 108 12.94 -8.83 -10.15
C ASP A 108 13.48 -9.03 -8.73
N TRP A 109 14.50 -9.87 -8.60
CA TRP A 109 15.08 -10.29 -7.33
C TRP A 109 16.22 -9.37 -6.89
N LEU A 110 16.24 -9.02 -5.61
CA LEU A 110 17.35 -8.32 -4.96
C LEU A 110 17.69 -9.01 -3.64
N ASP A 111 18.85 -9.66 -3.61
CA ASP A 111 19.39 -10.25 -2.41
C ASP A 111 20.03 -9.19 -1.49
N PRO A 112 19.97 -9.36 -0.16
CA PRO A 112 20.61 -8.44 0.77
C PRO A 112 22.13 -8.42 0.61
N TYR A 113 22.72 -9.58 0.30
CA TYR A 113 24.14 -9.78 -0.02
C TYR A 113 24.31 -11.05 -0.86
N ASP A 114 25.44 -11.13 -1.59
CA ASP A 114 25.73 -12.25 -2.46
C ASP A 114 25.88 -13.55 -1.66
N GLY A 115 25.22 -14.62 -2.13
CA GLY A 115 25.26 -15.92 -1.47
C GLY A 115 24.42 -16.01 -0.19
N CYS A 116 23.49 -15.09 0.05
CA CYS A 116 22.58 -15.18 1.20
C CYS A 116 21.81 -16.53 1.21
N PRO A 117 21.57 -17.12 2.40
CA PRO A 117 20.96 -18.44 2.50
C PRO A 117 19.58 -18.54 1.82
N PRO A 118 19.16 -19.74 1.39
CA PRO A 118 17.80 -19.97 0.89
C PRO A 118 16.72 -19.51 1.86
N GLU A 119 16.93 -19.67 3.17
CA GLU A 119 16.03 -19.36 4.28
C GLU A 119 15.97 -17.86 4.61
N THR A 120 16.75 -17.02 3.90
CA THR A 120 16.72 -15.57 4.09
C THR A 120 15.30 -15.04 3.95
N PRO A 121 14.77 -14.30 4.94
CA PRO A 121 13.43 -13.74 4.87
C PRO A 121 13.20 -12.98 3.58
N THR A 122 12.04 -13.18 2.98
CA THR A 122 11.74 -12.68 1.63
C THR A 122 10.47 -11.84 1.65
N VAL A 123 10.53 -10.63 1.09
CA VAL A 123 9.37 -9.74 0.92
C VAL A 123 9.04 -9.59 -0.57
N ILE A 124 7.79 -9.90 -0.92
CA ILE A 124 7.25 -9.68 -2.26
C ILE A 124 6.68 -8.27 -2.32
N ILE A 125 7.23 -7.41 -3.17
CA ILE A 125 6.77 -6.04 -3.37
C ILE A 125 5.88 -5.97 -4.61
N LEU A 126 4.64 -5.52 -4.43
CA LEU A 126 3.67 -5.27 -5.49
C LEU A 126 3.58 -3.76 -5.76
N PRO A 127 4.11 -3.29 -6.91
CA PRO A 127 3.97 -1.90 -7.32
C PRO A 127 2.51 -1.49 -7.52
N GLY A 128 2.27 -0.18 -7.50
CA GLY A 128 0.97 0.42 -7.82
C GLY A 128 0.65 0.43 -9.32
N LEU A 129 -0.37 1.22 -9.68
CA LEU A 129 -0.84 1.38 -11.06
C LEU A 129 0.31 1.75 -12.01
N THR A 130 0.54 0.92 -13.04
CA THR A 130 1.64 1.05 -14.03
C THR A 130 3.08 1.05 -13.47
N GLY A 131 3.27 0.78 -12.17
CA GLY A 131 4.58 0.73 -11.53
C GLY A 131 5.35 -0.55 -11.84
N ALA A 132 6.68 -0.46 -11.82
CA ALA A 132 7.60 -1.58 -12.00
C ALA A 132 8.76 -1.50 -11.01
N SER A 133 9.66 -2.47 -11.02
CA SER A 133 10.85 -2.55 -10.14
C SER A 133 11.77 -1.33 -10.12
N GLN A 134 11.84 -0.58 -11.21
CA GLN A 134 12.62 0.65 -11.29
C GLN A 134 11.87 1.91 -10.83
N ALA A 135 10.58 1.81 -10.49
CA ALA A 135 9.86 2.93 -9.91
C ALA A 135 10.53 3.36 -8.59
N ASN A 136 10.70 4.67 -8.41
CA ASN A 136 11.53 5.20 -7.33
C ASN A 136 11.06 4.75 -5.92
N TYR A 137 9.76 4.69 -5.68
CA TYR A 137 9.22 4.20 -4.40
C TYR A 137 9.49 2.71 -4.18
N VAL A 138 9.44 1.89 -5.24
CA VAL A 138 9.74 0.46 -5.17
C VAL A 138 11.22 0.24 -4.86
N LYS A 139 12.11 0.97 -5.55
CA LYS A 139 13.55 0.92 -5.29
C LYS A 139 13.89 1.30 -3.84
N GLY A 140 13.23 2.33 -3.30
CA GLY A 140 13.45 2.74 -1.90
C GLY A 140 13.02 1.68 -0.88
N LEU A 141 11.92 0.97 -1.14
CA LEU A 141 11.49 -0.18 -0.33
C LEU A 141 12.47 -1.35 -0.46
N ALA A 142 12.90 -1.68 -1.68
CA ALA A 142 13.86 -2.75 -1.93
C ALA A 142 15.22 -2.49 -1.25
N LEU A 143 15.73 -1.26 -1.30
CA LEU A 143 16.95 -0.87 -0.57
C LEU A 143 16.75 -0.92 0.95
N SER A 144 15.55 -0.58 1.43
CA SER A 144 15.23 -0.67 2.86
C SER A 144 15.19 -2.12 3.34
N ALA A 145 14.60 -3.03 2.57
CA ALA A 145 14.64 -4.46 2.82
C ALA A 145 16.08 -4.99 2.83
N LYS A 146 16.88 -4.61 1.83
CA LYS A 146 18.31 -4.97 1.75
C LYS A 146 19.09 -4.55 3.00
N ARG A 147 18.85 -3.33 3.52
CA ARG A 147 19.51 -2.83 4.75
C ARG A 147 19.19 -3.64 6.00
N ILE A 148 17.99 -4.19 6.10
CA ILE A 148 17.56 -5.03 7.23
C ILE A 148 17.80 -6.53 6.98
N GLY A 149 18.55 -6.89 5.93
CA GLY A 149 18.88 -8.30 5.64
C GLY A 149 17.74 -9.11 5.02
N VAL A 150 16.73 -8.47 4.45
CA VAL A 150 15.56 -9.12 3.83
C VAL A 150 15.71 -9.14 2.30
N ARG A 151 15.52 -10.31 1.69
CA ARG A 151 15.46 -10.49 0.23
C ARG A 151 14.21 -9.85 -0.32
N THR A 152 14.34 -9.13 -1.43
CA THR A 152 13.21 -8.53 -2.13
C THR A 152 12.91 -9.27 -3.42
N VAL A 153 11.62 -9.48 -3.70
CA VAL A 153 11.10 -9.89 -5.00
C VAL A 153 10.11 -8.84 -5.45
N VAL A 154 10.43 -8.06 -6.48
CA VAL A 154 9.42 -7.18 -7.08
C VAL A 154 8.61 -7.99 -8.07
N PHE A 155 7.31 -8.12 -7.80
CA PHE A 155 6.36 -8.76 -8.69
C PHE A 155 5.85 -7.73 -9.72
N ASN A 156 6.47 -7.73 -10.90
CA ASN A 156 5.99 -6.94 -12.03
C ASN A 156 4.85 -7.69 -12.73
N GLN A 157 3.71 -7.03 -12.81
CA GLN A 157 2.48 -7.56 -13.40
C GLN A 157 2.59 -7.78 -14.91
N ARG A 158 1.64 -8.54 -15.47
CA ARG A 158 1.58 -8.86 -16.91
C ARG A 158 1.70 -7.61 -17.78
N GLY A 159 2.63 -7.63 -18.74
CA GLY A 159 2.87 -6.52 -19.68
C GLY A 159 3.53 -5.27 -19.08
N ILE A 160 4.03 -5.35 -17.84
CA ILE A 160 4.73 -4.27 -17.12
C ILE A 160 6.16 -4.70 -16.80
N GLY A 161 7.07 -3.74 -16.59
CA GLY A 161 8.46 -4.03 -16.22
C GLY A 161 9.36 -4.40 -17.40
N GLY A 162 8.94 -4.15 -18.65
CA GLY A 162 9.74 -4.39 -19.84
C GLY A 162 9.57 -5.78 -20.46
N ILE A 163 8.60 -6.56 -19.98
CA ILE A 163 8.14 -7.78 -20.67
C ILE A 163 6.95 -7.46 -21.58
N SER A 164 6.90 -8.14 -22.72
CA SER A 164 5.74 -8.11 -23.61
C SER A 164 4.64 -9.02 -23.08
N LEU A 165 3.40 -8.67 -23.37
CA LEU A 165 2.26 -9.51 -23.04
C LEU A 165 2.20 -10.73 -23.97
N LYS A 166 1.96 -11.93 -23.45
CA LYS A 166 1.88 -13.18 -24.25
C LYS A 166 0.47 -13.72 -24.45
N THR A 167 -0.41 -13.49 -23.49
CA THR A 167 -1.82 -13.87 -23.56
C THR A 167 -2.68 -12.61 -23.55
N PRO A 168 -3.91 -12.62 -24.11
CA PRO A 168 -4.81 -11.46 -24.12
C PRO A 168 -5.42 -11.22 -22.72
N ARG A 169 -4.57 -11.13 -21.69
CA ARG A 169 -4.92 -11.00 -20.29
C ARG A 169 -3.95 -10.04 -19.59
N THR A 170 -4.48 -8.94 -19.08
CA THR A 170 -3.73 -7.98 -18.25
C THR A 170 -3.94 -8.29 -16.76
N TYR A 171 -3.88 -7.28 -15.91
CA TYR A 171 -4.09 -7.37 -14.46
C TYR A 171 -5.08 -6.28 -14.02
N CYS A 172 -5.77 -6.48 -12.90
CA CYS A 172 -6.67 -5.49 -12.30
C CYS A 172 -6.68 -5.59 -10.77
N ALA A 173 -7.24 -4.60 -10.10
CA ALA A 173 -7.18 -4.48 -8.64
C ALA A 173 -7.89 -5.61 -7.87
N ALA A 174 -8.88 -6.25 -8.51
CA ALA A 174 -9.67 -7.32 -7.93
C ALA A 174 -9.13 -8.73 -8.22
N ASN A 175 -8.16 -8.88 -9.13
CA ASN A 175 -7.65 -10.18 -9.55
C ASN A 175 -6.37 -10.53 -8.80
N SER A 176 -6.38 -11.66 -8.09
CA SER A 176 -5.25 -12.16 -7.30
C SER A 176 -4.72 -13.52 -7.77
N GLU A 177 -5.19 -14.04 -8.91
CA GLU A 177 -4.78 -15.36 -9.42
C GLU A 177 -3.26 -15.42 -9.68
N ASP A 178 -2.70 -14.41 -10.33
CA ASP A 178 -1.25 -14.35 -10.57
C ASP A 178 -0.46 -14.29 -9.26
N MET A 179 -1.02 -13.67 -8.21
CA MET A 179 -0.39 -13.59 -6.89
C MET A 179 -0.29 -14.99 -6.24
N VAL A 180 -1.31 -15.84 -6.40
CA VAL A 180 -1.29 -17.22 -5.90
C VAL A 180 -0.10 -17.97 -6.50
N GLU A 181 0.03 -17.96 -7.83
CA GLU A 181 1.10 -18.66 -8.53
C GLU A 181 2.49 -18.08 -8.23
N VAL A 182 2.60 -16.77 -8.07
CA VAL A 182 3.86 -16.11 -7.69
C VAL A 182 4.29 -16.50 -6.28
N ILE A 183 3.38 -16.52 -5.30
CA ILE A 183 3.70 -16.95 -3.94
C ILE A 183 4.14 -18.42 -3.93
N GLU A 184 3.40 -19.31 -4.61
CA GLU A 184 3.76 -20.71 -4.75
C GLU A 184 5.16 -20.88 -5.34
N HIS A 185 5.49 -20.08 -6.36
CA HIS A 185 6.81 -20.07 -6.97
C HIS A 185 7.90 -19.59 -6.00
N VAL A 186 7.70 -18.47 -5.32
CA VAL A 186 8.67 -17.91 -4.36
C VAL A 186 8.91 -18.88 -3.20
N LYS A 187 7.87 -19.54 -2.67
CA LYS A 187 7.99 -20.59 -1.64
C LYS A 187 8.90 -21.73 -2.08
N ARG A 188 8.74 -22.21 -3.32
CA ARG A 188 9.59 -23.27 -3.87
C ARG A 188 11.03 -22.80 -4.08
N ARG A 189 11.21 -21.54 -4.47
CA ARG A 189 12.53 -20.95 -4.77
C ARG A 189 13.36 -20.64 -3.52
N CYS A 190 12.69 -20.33 -2.42
CA CYS A 190 13.26 -19.96 -1.12
C CYS A 190 12.70 -20.90 -0.02
N PRO A 191 13.04 -22.21 -0.05
CA PRO A 191 12.52 -23.16 0.92
C PRO A 191 12.93 -22.77 2.34
N GLY A 192 11.97 -22.82 3.28
CA GLY A 192 12.20 -22.48 4.69
C GLY A 192 12.26 -20.98 5.01
N ALA A 193 12.28 -20.10 4.01
CA ALA A 193 12.24 -18.66 4.24
C ALA A 193 10.86 -18.20 4.73
N PRO A 194 10.76 -17.33 5.75
CA PRO A 194 9.52 -16.62 6.01
C PRO A 194 9.26 -15.64 4.86
N ILE A 195 8.04 -15.67 4.33
CA ILE A 195 7.63 -14.85 3.19
C ILE A 195 6.63 -13.80 3.66
N ALA A 196 6.87 -12.56 3.28
CA ALA A 196 5.96 -11.46 3.52
C ALA A 196 5.54 -10.78 2.22
N GLY A 197 4.46 -10.02 2.27
CA GLY A 197 3.98 -9.21 1.15
C GLY A 197 3.97 -7.73 1.48
N THR A 198 4.29 -6.86 0.53
CA THR A 198 3.88 -5.46 0.60
C THR A 198 3.25 -5.03 -0.71
N GLY A 199 2.18 -4.24 -0.63
CA GLY A 199 1.51 -3.71 -1.79
C GLY A 199 1.27 -2.21 -1.63
N ILE A 200 1.55 -1.47 -2.69
CA ILE A 200 1.43 -0.01 -2.72
C ILE A 200 0.25 0.35 -3.62
N SER A 201 -0.68 1.17 -3.13
CA SER A 201 -1.84 1.61 -3.91
C SER A 201 -2.59 0.41 -4.51
N MET A 202 -2.75 0.34 -5.83
CA MET A 202 -3.38 -0.80 -6.51
C MET A 202 -2.68 -2.14 -6.23
N GLY A 203 -1.36 -2.18 -6.05
CA GLY A 203 -0.66 -3.41 -5.66
C GLY A 203 -1.07 -3.91 -4.28
N GLY A 204 -1.48 -3.00 -3.39
CA GLY A 204 -2.05 -3.35 -2.09
C GLY A 204 -3.49 -3.84 -2.18
N LEU A 205 -4.29 -3.38 -3.16
CA LEU A 205 -5.59 -4.00 -3.44
C LEU A 205 -5.44 -5.45 -3.90
N ILE A 206 -4.50 -5.73 -4.79
CA ILE A 206 -4.24 -7.09 -5.29
C ILE A 206 -3.78 -7.99 -4.13
N LEU A 207 -2.81 -7.54 -3.34
CA LEU A 207 -2.32 -8.28 -2.17
C LEU A 207 -3.40 -8.48 -1.11
N GLY A 208 -4.20 -7.45 -0.81
CA GLY A 208 -5.29 -7.55 0.15
C GLY A 208 -6.41 -8.49 -0.32
N ASN A 209 -6.73 -8.49 -1.62
CA ASN A 209 -7.71 -9.42 -2.19
C ASN A 209 -7.18 -10.87 -2.14
N TYR A 210 -5.88 -11.10 -2.35
CA TYR A 210 -5.25 -12.39 -2.07
C TYR A 210 -5.45 -12.81 -0.60
N ILE A 211 -5.05 -11.96 0.35
CA ILE A 211 -5.10 -12.25 1.79
C ILE A 211 -6.53 -12.55 2.26
N THR A 212 -7.54 -11.87 1.70
CA THR A 212 -8.94 -11.99 2.13
C THR A 212 -9.74 -13.07 1.39
N SER A 213 -9.19 -13.65 0.32
CA SER A 213 -9.92 -14.61 -0.53
C SER A 213 -9.29 -16.01 -0.56
N VAL A 214 -8.04 -16.16 -0.13
CA VAL A 214 -7.33 -17.46 -0.11
C VAL A 214 -7.28 -18.00 1.31
N GLU A 215 -7.87 -19.17 1.55
CA GLU A 215 -7.94 -19.79 2.88
C GLU A 215 -6.53 -20.07 3.46
N ASP A 216 -5.63 -20.59 2.64
CA ASP A 216 -4.25 -20.92 3.02
C ASP A 216 -3.32 -19.69 3.05
N ALA A 217 -3.84 -18.45 3.01
CA ALA A 217 -3.01 -17.25 3.10
C ALA A 217 -2.09 -17.23 4.36
N PRO A 218 -2.51 -17.68 5.55
CA PRO A 218 -1.65 -17.80 6.74
C PRO A 218 -0.48 -18.77 6.60
N ASP A 219 -0.64 -19.84 5.82
CA ASP A 219 0.44 -20.80 5.55
C ASP A 219 1.43 -20.29 4.50
N ASN A 220 1.04 -19.23 3.79
CA ASN A 220 1.75 -18.69 2.65
C ASN A 220 2.46 -17.37 2.94
N LEU A 221 1.92 -16.55 3.84
CA LEU A 221 2.47 -15.26 4.23
C LEU A 221 2.61 -15.15 5.75
N THR A 222 3.81 -14.85 6.20
CA THR A 222 4.15 -14.52 7.60
C THR A 222 3.49 -13.22 8.06
N CYS A 223 3.55 -12.19 7.23
CA CYS A 223 2.90 -10.89 7.48
C CYS A 223 2.77 -10.09 6.18
N ALA A 224 1.99 -9.00 6.22
CA ALA A 224 1.95 -8.07 5.11
C ALA A 224 1.93 -6.60 5.53
N MET A 225 2.40 -5.73 4.63
CA MET A 225 2.29 -4.29 4.78
C MET A 225 1.58 -3.65 3.59
N LEU A 226 0.49 -2.93 3.86
CA LEU A 226 -0.30 -2.23 2.84
C LEU A 226 -0.01 -0.73 2.90
N ILE A 227 0.43 -0.12 1.81
CA ILE A 227 0.82 1.29 1.79
C ILE A 227 -0.11 2.07 0.85
N SER A 228 -0.86 3.01 1.43
CA SER A 228 -1.76 3.93 0.74
C SER A 228 -2.74 3.23 -0.18
N VAL A 229 -3.39 2.22 0.39
CA VAL A 229 -4.33 1.36 -0.33
C VAL A 229 -5.71 2.01 -0.29
N PRO A 230 -6.33 2.29 -1.45
CA PRO A 230 -7.68 2.84 -1.49
C PRO A 230 -8.70 1.78 -1.03
N TRP A 231 -8.87 1.66 0.30
CA TRP A 231 -9.69 0.63 0.96
C TRP A 231 -11.10 0.54 0.39
N ASN A 232 -11.70 1.69 0.10
CA ASN A 232 -12.97 1.82 -0.59
C ASN A 232 -12.75 2.45 -1.97
N VAL A 233 -12.87 1.64 -3.02
CA VAL A 233 -12.58 2.07 -4.41
C VAL A 233 -13.63 3.06 -4.91
N PHE A 234 -14.87 3.01 -4.40
CA PHE A 234 -15.90 4.00 -4.72
C PHE A 234 -15.51 5.38 -4.19
N ARG A 235 -15.17 5.46 -2.90
CA ARG A 235 -14.72 6.71 -2.26
C ARG A 235 -13.43 7.24 -2.87
N GLY A 236 -12.49 6.35 -3.18
CA GLY A 236 -11.27 6.73 -3.88
C GLY A 236 -11.54 7.34 -5.25
N THR A 237 -12.42 6.71 -6.05
CA THR A 237 -12.82 7.22 -7.37
C THR A 237 -13.57 8.55 -7.27
N GLU A 238 -14.51 8.70 -6.34
CA GLU A 238 -15.21 9.97 -6.08
C GLU A 238 -14.21 11.08 -5.71
N SER A 239 -13.24 10.78 -4.84
CA SER A 239 -12.21 11.72 -4.38
C SER A 239 -11.25 12.13 -5.50
N ILE A 240 -10.91 11.26 -6.46
CA ILE A 240 -10.07 11.69 -7.60
C ILE A 240 -10.87 12.42 -8.68
N GLU A 241 -12.20 12.27 -8.70
CA GLU A 241 -13.10 12.98 -9.60
C GLU A 241 -13.49 14.37 -9.07
N GLN A 242 -13.28 14.64 -7.78
CA GLN A 242 -13.58 15.92 -7.14
C GLN A 242 -12.52 16.27 -6.10
N PRO A 243 -11.88 17.46 -6.12
CA PRO A 243 -12.18 18.66 -6.90
C PRO A 243 -11.49 18.65 -8.29
N ILE A 244 -11.70 19.69 -9.11
CA ILE A 244 -11.11 19.82 -10.48
C ILE A 244 -9.60 19.54 -10.53
N VAL A 245 -8.88 19.92 -9.48
CA VAL A 245 -7.45 19.66 -9.32
C VAL A 245 -7.07 18.18 -9.32
N ASN A 246 -7.96 17.30 -8.83
CA ASN A 246 -7.77 15.85 -8.86
C ASN A 246 -8.12 15.26 -10.24
N LEU A 247 -8.99 15.93 -11.02
CA LEU A 247 -9.29 15.50 -12.39
C LEU A 247 -8.06 15.51 -13.30
N MET A 248 -7.12 16.43 -13.10
CA MET A 248 -5.85 16.43 -13.84
C MET A 248 -5.03 15.17 -13.55
N LEU A 249 -5.01 14.74 -12.29
CA LEU A 249 -4.34 13.51 -11.86
C LEU A 249 -5.05 12.27 -12.41
N ASN A 250 -6.39 12.24 -12.34
CA ASN A 250 -7.22 11.18 -12.91
C ASN A 250 -6.98 11.03 -14.43
N TRP A 251 -6.94 12.16 -15.15
CA TRP A 251 -6.64 12.18 -16.58
C TRP A 251 -5.24 11.67 -16.91
N HIS A 252 -4.22 12.08 -16.14
CA HIS A 252 -2.86 11.58 -16.32
C HIS A 252 -2.75 10.05 -16.12
N LEU A 253 -3.44 9.52 -15.10
CA LEU A 253 -3.47 8.08 -14.82
C LEU A 253 -4.24 7.31 -15.90
N ALA A 254 -5.38 7.83 -16.35
CA ALA A 254 -6.14 7.26 -17.47
C ALA A 254 -5.32 7.24 -18.76
N SER A 255 -4.58 8.31 -19.06
CA SER A 255 -3.65 8.35 -20.19
C SER A 255 -2.55 7.29 -20.06
N SER A 256 -1.98 7.12 -18.87
CA SER A 256 -0.95 6.10 -18.62
C SER A 256 -1.48 4.68 -18.83
N LEU A 257 -2.71 4.41 -18.40
CA LEU A 257 -3.43 3.15 -18.67
C LEU A 257 -3.68 2.94 -20.17
N CYS A 258 -4.15 3.98 -20.86
CA CYS A 258 -4.32 3.94 -22.31
C CYS A 258 -2.99 3.66 -23.03
N ASP A 259 -1.88 4.25 -22.59
CA ASP A 259 -0.57 4.03 -23.18
C ASP A 259 -0.03 2.62 -22.93
N VAL A 260 -0.32 2.02 -21.77
CA VAL A 260 -0.08 0.58 -21.55
C VAL A 260 -0.86 -0.25 -22.57
N LEU A 261 -2.17 0.01 -22.71
CA LEU A 261 -3.02 -0.73 -23.64
C LEU A 261 -2.55 -0.57 -25.10
N LYS A 262 -2.15 0.64 -25.52
CA LYS A 262 -1.58 0.87 -26.86
C LYS A 262 -0.40 -0.03 -27.16
N ARG A 263 0.51 -0.24 -26.19
CA ARG A 263 1.69 -1.09 -26.38
C ARG A 263 1.34 -2.57 -26.56
N VAL A 264 0.28 -3.04 -25.91
CA VAL A 264 -0.14 -4.44 -25.95
C VAL A 264 -1.29 -4.72 -26.93
N ARG A 265 -1.74 -3.70 -27.69
CA ARG A 265 -2.88 -3.76 -28.61
C ARG A 265 -2.91 -5.02 -29.48
N HIS A 266 -1.76 -5.36 -30.09
CA HIS A 266 -1.61 -6.50 -30.99
C HIS A 266 -1.91 -7.87 -30.36
N VAL A 267 -1.74 -8.00 -29.04
CA VAL A 267 -2.06 -9.21 -28.28
C VAL A 267 -3.52 -9.21 -27.83
N MET A 268 -4.08 -8.00 -27.63
CA MET A 268 -5.42 -7.80 -27.13
C MET A 268 -6.50 -7.87 -28.22
N GLU A 269 -6.12 -7.88 -29.50
CA GLU A 269 -7.05 -7.98 -30.65
C GLU A 269 -7.05 -9.37 -31.29
N PRO A 270 -8.22 -9.95 -31.60
CA PRO A 270 -9.56 -9.48 -31.25
C PRO A 270 -9.87 -9.70 -29.76
N GLY A 271 -10.71 -8.84 -29.17
CA GLY A 271 -11.13 -8.95 -27.77
C GLY A 271 -12.55 -8.42 -27.54
N PRO A 272 -13.11 -8.55 -26.33
CA PRO A 272 -14.48 -8.12 -26.01
C PRO A 272 -14.66 -6.59 -25.95
N TYR A 273 -13.62 -5.81 -26.23
CA TYR A 273 -13.59 -4.34 -26.14
C TYR A 273 -13.28 -3.71 -27.49
N ALA A 274 -13.81 -2.50 -27.71
CA ALA A 274 -13.40 -1.64 -28.82
C ALA A 274 -12.19 -0.82 -28.36
N ILE A 275 -10.97 -1.29 -28.65
CA ILE A 275 -9.73 -0.65 -28.16
C ILE A 275 -9.70 0.84 -28.51
N ASP A 276 -10.06 1.22 -29.73
CA ASP A 276 -10.04 2.63 -30.14
C ASP A 276 -10.96 3.53 -29.29
N ASP A 277 -12.04 3.00 -28.72
CA ASP A 277 -12.89 3.74 -27.79
C ASP A 277 -12.37 3.72 -26.34
N VAL A 278 -11.68 2.65 -25.94
CA VAL A 278 -10.96 2.60 -24.67
C VAL A 278 -9.85 3.66 -24.64
N LEU A 279 -9.09 3.79 -25.73
CA LEU A 279 -7.96 4.73 -25.83
C LEU A 279 -8.35 6.21 -25.77
N LYS A 280 -9.65 6.52 -25.86
CA LYS A 280 -10.21 7.87 -25.70
C LYS A 280 -10.60 8.19 -24.25
N SER A 281 -10.41 7.25 -23.31
CA SER A 281 -10.82 7.42 -21.92
C SER A 281 -10.03 8.54 -21.23
N LYS A 282 -10.73 9.39 -20.49
CA LYS A 282 -10.17 10.53 -19.76
C LYS A 282 -10.16 10.33 -18.25
N THR A 283 -10.83 9.31 -17.75
CA THR A 283 -10.84 8.95 -16.33
C THR A 283 -10.56 7.46 -16.15
N ILE A 284 -10.08 7.08 -14.96
CA ILE A 284 -9.91 5.68 -14.58
C ILE A 284 -11.25 4.94 -14.68
N ARG A 285 -12.35 5.54 -14.22
CA ARG A 285 -13.69 4.97 -14.33
C ARG A 285 -14.11 4.68 -15.77
N GLU A 286 -13.84 5.59 -16.71
CA GLU A 286 -14.11 5.36 -18.12
C GLU A 286 -13.26 4.21 -18.69
N PHE A 287 -11.97 4.17 -18.35
CA PHE A 287 -11.08 3.09 -18.76
C PHE A 287 -11.57 1.74 -18.21
N ASP A 288 -11.90 1.68 -16.93
CA ASP A 288 -12.40 0.47 -16.28
C ASP A 288 -13.71 -0.02 -16.90
N SER A 289 -14.66 0.90 -17.11
CA SER A 289 -15.96 0.58 -17.71
C SER A 289 -15.84 0.02 -19.13
N LYS A 290 -14.90 0.55 -19.94
CA LYS A 290 -14.74 0.18 -21.34
C LYS A 290 -13.82 -1.02 -21.54
N PHE A 291 -12.83 -1.20 -20.67
CA PHE A 291 -11.77 -2.20 -20.80
C PHE A 291 -11.79 -3.22 -19.67
N THR A 292 -11.52 -2.82 -18.42
CA THR A 292 -11.35 -3.73 -17.27
C THR A 292 -12.59 -4.61 -17.06
N VAL A 293 -13.78 -4.03 -17.09
CA VAL A 293 -15.07 -4.74 -16.96
C VAL A 293 -15.18 -5.83 -18.02
N LYS A 294 -14.88 -5.50 -19.28
CA LYS A 294 -15.02 -6.43 -20.40
C LYS A 294 -13.93 -7.51 -20.42
N GLN A 295 -12.70 -7.15 -20.08
CA GLN A 295 -11.55 -8.04 -20.04
C GLN A 295 -11.71 -9.15 -18.99
N PHE A 296 -12.25 -8.80 -17.82
CA PHE A 296 -12.37 -9.71 -16.68
C PHE A 296 -13.79 -10.24 -16.48
N GLY A 297 -14.73 -9.89 -17.37
CA GLY A 297 -16.11 -10.40 -17.33
C GLY A 297 -16.91 -9.91 -16.12
N PHE A 298 -16.59 -8.73 -15.59
CA PHE A 298 -17.42 -8.09 -14.55
C PHE A 298 -18.76 -7.64 -15.15
N LYS A 299 -19.81 -7.59 -14.32
CA LYS A 299 -21.14 -7.15 -14.78
C LYS A 299 -21.13 -5.69 -15.26
N ASP A 300 -20.51 -4.83 -14.47
CA ASP A 300 -20.38 -3.39 -14.68
C ASP A 300 -19.21 -2.86 -13.83
N VAL A 301 -18.95 -1.55 -13.89
CA VAL A 301 -17.84 -0.93 -13.14
C VAL A 301 -18.08 -0.97 -11.63
N ASP A 302 -19.33 -0.97 -11.19
CA ASP A 302 -19.69 -1.04 -9.77
C ASP A 302 -19.46 -2.45 -9.21
N ASP A 303 -19.75 -3.51 -9.98
CA ASP A 303 -19.35 -4.89 -9.65
C ASP A 303 -17.83 -5.01 -9.53
N TYR A 304 -17.08 -4.44 -10.49
CA TYR A 304 -15.62 -4.40 -10.40
C TYR A 304 -15.13 -3.67 -9.13
N TYR A 305 -15.65 -2.48 -8.82
CA TYR A 305 -15.25 -1.69 -7.65
C TYR A 305 -15.64 -2.35 -6.33
N SER A 306 -16.79 -3.03 -6.29
CA SER A 306 -17.21 -3.83 -5.14
C SER A 306 -16.25 -5.01 -4.91
N ARG A 307 -15.84 -5.69 -5.99
CA ARG A 307 -14.85 -6.78 -5.90
C ARG A 307 -13.45 -6.30 -5.56
N ALA A 308 -13.05 -5.11 -5.98
CA ALA A 308 -11.73 -4.57 -5.66
C ALA A 308 -11.65 -4.03 -4.21
N THR A 309 -12.76 -3.51 -3.69
CA THR A 309 -12.86 -2.89 -2.36
C THR A 309 -12.50 -3.87 -1.24
N LEU A 310 -11.60 -3.43 -0.35
CA LEU A 310 -11.14 -4.18 0.83
C LEU A 310 -11.84 -3.75 2.12
N HIS A 311 -12.42 -2.55 2.15
CA HIS A 311 -13.08 -1.97 3.32
C HIS A 311 -14.03 -2.97 3.99
N ASP A 312 -14.89 -3.61 3.19
CA ASP A 312 -15.90 -4.54 3.69
C ASP A 312 -15.38 -5.98 3.86
N LYS A 313 -14.13 -6.25 3.45
CA LYS A 313 -13.46 -7.56 3.54
C LYS A 313 -12.39 -7.62 4.61
N ILE A 314 -12.06 -6.51 5.26
CA ILE A 314 -10.97 -6.41 6.25
C ILE A 314 -11.10 -7.42 7.40
N HIS A 315 -12.34 -7.78 7.77
CA HIS A 315 -12.63 -8.81 8.77
C HIS A 315 -12.18 -10.24 8.38
N LYS A 316 -11.87 -10.47 7.10
CA LYS A 316 -11.35 -11.75 6.58
C LYS A 316 -9.83 -11.84 6.63
N ILE A 317 -9.13 -10.79 7.07
CA ILE A 317 -7.67 -10.82 7.17
C ILE A 317 -7.25 -11.73 8.33
N THR A 318 -6.57 -12.82 8.00
CA THR A 318 -6.12 -13.86 8.95
C THR A 318 -4.60 -13.84 9.20
N VAL A 319 -3.88 -12.99 8.48
CA VAL A 319 -2.42 -12.78 8.57
C VAL A 319 -2.15 -11.44 9.27
N PRO A 320 -1.07 -11.27 10.06
CA PRO A 320 -0.70 -9.96 10.60
C PRO A 320 -0.46 -8.94 9.48
N VAL A 321 -1.26 -7.86 9.47
CA VAL A 321 -1.17 -6.78 8.48
C VAL A 321 -1.00 -5.43 9.15
N LEU A 322 0.03 -4.70 8.72
CA LEU A 322 0.20 -3.28 9.05
C LEU A 322 -0.08 -2.41 7.83
N CYS A 323 -0.95 -1.41 7.99
CA CYS A 323 -1.35 -0.52 6.92
C CYS A 323 -0.81 0.88 7.22
N LEU A 324 -0.16 1.51 6.24
CA LEU A 324 0.23 2.92 6.31
C LEU A 324 -0.66 3.74 5.39
N SER A 325 -1.29 4.78 5.92
CA SER A 325 -2.18 5.67 5.18
C SER A 325 -2.01 7.11 5.62
N ALA A 326 -2.37 8.06 4.76
CA ALA A 326 -2.38 9.48 5.09
C ALA A 326 -3.82 10.02 5.05
N ALA A 327 -4.20 10.81 6.05
CA ALA A 327 -5.53 11.42 6.13
C ALA A 327 -5.80 12.42 5.00
N ASP A 328 -4.76 12.91 4.31
CA ASP A 328 -4.86 13.83 3.19
C ASP A 328 -4.65 13.17 1.82
N ASP A 329 -4.62 11.84 1.73
CA ASP A 329 -4.44 11.11 0.48
C ASP A 329 -5.60 11.37 -0.51
N PRO A 330 -5.33 11.88 -1.74
CA PRO A 330 -6.38 12.14 -2.73
C PRO A 330 -7.04 10.88 -3.30
N PHE A 331 -6.41 9.70 -3.18
CA PHE A 331 -6.97 8.42 -3.64
C PHE A 331 -7.65 7.63 -2.54
N GLN A 332 -7.39 7.97 -1.29
CA GLN A 332 -7.89 7.26 -0.11
C GLN A 332 -8.36 8.30 0.90
N PRO A 333 -9.55 8.88 0.71
CA PRO A 333 -10.07 9.85 1.65
C PRO A 333 -10.28 9.19 3.03
N LEU A 334 -10.16 9.98 4.10
CA LEU A 334 -10.14 9.49 5.48
C LEU A 334 -11.40 8.68 5.85
N ASP A 335 -12.56 9.06 5.32
CA ASP A 335 -13.85 8.38 5.50
C ASP A 335 -13.93 7.02 4.76
N GLY A 336 -13.05 6.78 3.79
CA GLY A 336 -12.88 5.50 3.13
C GLY A 336 -11.98 4.52 3.88
N ILE A 337 -11.35 4.94 4.99
CA ILE A 337 -10.45 4.09 5.78
C ILE A 337 -11.25 3.37 6.88
N PRO A 338 -11.20 2.02 6.97
CA PRO A 338 -11.99 1.24 7.94
C PRO A 338 -11.40 1.30 9.37
N VAL A 339 -11.16 2.49 9.90
CA VAL A 339 -10.56 2.74 11.23
C VAL A 339 -11.38 2.07 12.34
N GLU A 340 -12.70 2.21 12.29
CA GLU A 340 -13.60 1.64 13.30
C GLU A 340 -13.59 0.10 13.29
N MET A 341 -13.47 -0.50 12.10
CA MET A 341 -13.40 -1.95 11.99
C MET A 341 -12.03 -2.48 12.41
N ALA A 342 -10.94 -1.79 12.05
CA ALA A 342 -9.59 -2.15 12.48
C ALA A 342 -9.41 -2.14 14.00
N ASN A 343 -10.09 -1.25 14.72
CA ASN A 343 -10.12 -1.25 16.20
C ASN A 343 -10.75 -2.49 16.84
N LYS A 344 -11.34 -3.39 16.04
CA LYS A 344 -11.97 -4.64 16.49
C LYS A 344 -11.23 -5.89 16.03
N LEU A 345 -10.13 -5.73 15.28
CA LEU A 345 -9.37 -6.83 14.68
C LEU A 345 -8.00 -6.93 15.33
N ASP A 346 -7.63 -8.15 15.72
CA ASP A 346 -6.42 -8.46 16.47
C ASP A 346 -5.19 -8.73 15.58
N LYS A 347 -5.37 -8.78 14.26
CA LYS A 347 -4.31 -8.98 13.27
C LYS A 347 -4.14 -7.81 12.31
N VAL A 348 -4.90 -6.73 12.47
CA VAL A 348 -4.88 -5.60 11.54
C VAL A 348 -4.62 -4.30 12.28
N GLY A 349 -3.54 -3.62 11.90
CA GLY A 349 -3.20 -2.29 12.40
C GLY A 349 -3.20 -1.29 11.27
N ILE A 350 -3.97 -0.21 11.37
CA ILE A 350 -3.97 0.90 10.41
C ILE A 350 -3.31 2.13 11.05
N VAL A 351 -2.16 2.50 10.53
CA VAL A 351 -1.40 3.71 10.87
C VAL A 351 -1.86 4.82 9.94
N VAL A 352 -2.48 5.86 10.49
CA VAL A 352 -2.94 7.04 9.76
C VAL A 352 -2.12 8.26 10.17
N THR A 353 -1.31 8.78 9.25
CA THR A 353 -0.62 10.07 9.43
C THR A 353 -1.54 11.23 9.07
N ALA A 354 -1.37 12.40 9.70
CA ALA A 354 -2.16 13.59 9.36
C ALA A 354 -1.87 14.12 7.93
N ARG A 355 -0.65 13.89 7.45
CA ARG A 355 -0.15 14.26 6.13
C ARG A 355 0.68 13.11 5.56
N GLY A 356 0.82 13.09 4.24
CA GLY A 356 1.68 12.13 3.55
C GLY A 356 1.39 12.05 2.05
N GLY A 357 0.24 12.58 1.62
CA GLY A 357 -0.24 12.37 0.26
C GLY A 357 -0.41 10.88 -0.05
N HIS A 358 -0.48 10.54 -1.33
CA HIS A 358 -0.68 9.16 -1.74
C HIS A 358 0.55 8.30 -1.48
N ILE A 359 1.73 8.71 -1.97
CA ILE A 359 2.97 7.95 -1.74
C ILE A 359 4.12 8.89 -1.37
N GLY A 360 3.78 10.04 -0.82
CA GLY A 360 4.71 11.12 -0.52
C GLY A 360 5.58 10.80 0.68
N PHE A 361 4.99 10.82 1.89
CA PHE A 361 5.64 10.51 3.18
C PHE A 361 7.07 11.07 3.32
N MET A 362 7.31 12.25 2.74
CA MET A 362 8.60 12.92 2.80
C MET A 362 8.79 13.56 4.17
N GLU A 363 10.00 13.46 4.71
CA GLU A 363 10.28 13.89 6.07
C GLU A 363 11.44 14.88 6.16
N GLY A 364 11.28 15.85 7.06
CA GLY A 364 12.29 16.85 7.38
C GLY A 364 12.38 17.98 6.34
N ILE A 365 13.19 18.99 6.67
CA ILE A 365 13.36 20.18 5.84
C ILE A 365 14.00 19.82 4.49
N TRP A 366 14.97 18.89 4.51
CA TRP A 366 15.70 18.44 3.34
C TRP A 366 15.51 16.93 3.13
N PRO A 367 14.48 16.51 2.37
CA PRO A 367 14.15 15.10 2.18
C PRO A 367 15.17 14.33 1.33
N LEU A 368 16.23 14.99 0.86
CA LEU A 368 17.33 14.40 0.10
C LEU A 368 18.33 13.63 0.98
N TYR A 369 18.41 13.95 2.28
CA TYR A 369 19.46 13.44 3.17
C TYR A 369 18.94 12.53 4.29
N ARG A 370 17.63 12.23 4.30
CA ARG A 370 17.01 11.40 5.32
C ARG A 370 16.22 10.26 4.69
N ASP A 371 16.24 9.12 5.39
CA ASP A 371 15.33 8.03 5.09
C ASP A 371 13.89 8.51 5.28
N GLN A 372 13.09 8.35 4.23
CA GLN A 372 11.70 8.82 4.21
C GLN A 372 10.82 7.96 5.11
N TYR A 373 9.74 8.56 5.65
CA TYR A 373 8.92 7.94 6.68
C TYR A 373 8.35 6.58 6.25
N MET A 374 7.85 6.48 5.02
CA MET A 374 7.35 5.23 4.43
C MET A 374 8.38 4.10 4.45
N TYR A 375 9.64 4.40 4.12
CA TYR A 375 10.73 3.42 4.08
C TYR A 375 11.17 2.99 5.47
N LYS A 376 11.22 3.93 6.41
CA LYS A 376 11.53 3.61 7.82
C LYS A 376 10.43 2.77 8.45
N MET A 377 9.16 3.09 8.18
CA MET A 377 8.02 2.30 8.66
C MET A 377 8.06 0.87 8.11
N PHE A 378 8.30 0.73 6.81
CA PHE A 378 8.51 -0.56 6.15
C PHE A 378 9.66 -1.35 6.80
N ALA A 379 10.82 -0.71 6.99
CA ALA A 379 11.98 -1.37 7.57
C ALA A 379 11.73 -1.81 9.02
N GLN A 380 11.16 -0.95 9.86
CA GLN A 380 10.88 -1.28 11.27
C GLN A 380 9.87 -2.43 11.39
N PHE A 381 8.80 -2.43 10.60
CA PHE A 381 7.81 -3.50 10.64
C PHE A 381 8.40 -4.85 10.21
N PHE A 382 9.07 -4.91 9.06
CA PHE A 382 9.62 -6.18 8.57
C PHE A 382 10.84 -6.65 9.38
N GLU A 383 11.68 -5.74 9.88
CA GLU A 383 12.79 -6.12 10.78
C GLU A 383 12.25 -6.74 12.07
N ALA A 384 11.21 -6.13 12.67
CA ALA A 384 10.57 -6.66 13.87
C ALA A 384 10.04 -8.08 13.65
N VAL A 385 9.21 -8.27 12.61
CA VAL A 385 8.50 -9.54 12.40
C VAL A 385 9.41 -10.63 11.83
N LEU A 386 10.24 -10.29 10.83
CA LEU A 386 11.00 -11.29 10.05
C LEU A 386 12.41 -11.56 10.58
N VAL A 387 13.06 -10.59 11.23
CA VAL A 387 14.48 -10.68 11.61
C VAL A 387 14.66 -10.89 13.11
N LYS A 388 13.93 -10.14 13.95
CA LYS A 388 14.06 -10.18 15.41
C LYS A 388 13.27 -11.33 16.07
N GLU A 389 13.08 -12.44 15.36
CA GLU A 389 12.28 -13.60 15.76
C GLU A 389 10.82 -13.31 16.18
N GLY A 390 10.28 -12.12 15.87
CA GLY A 390 8.91 -11.74 16.22
C GLY A 390 7.86 -12.73 15.75
N TYR A 391 8.06 -13.32 14.57
CA TYR A 391 7.21 -14.37 14.03
C TYR A 391 6.98 -15.56 14.97
N LYS A 392 8.00 -15.98 15.75
CA LYS A 392 7.85 -17.11 16.69
C LYS A 392 6.95 -16.76 17.88
N GLN A 393 6.94 -15.48 18.29
CA GLN A 393 6.09 -15.02 19.40
C GLN A 393 4.61 -14.99 19.00
N PHE A 394 4.30 -14.69 17.73
CA PHE A 394 2.93 -14.69 17.22
C PHE A 394 2.32 -16.09 17.06
N LYS A 395 3.10 -17.05 16.58
CA LYS A 395 2.62 -18.41 16.33
C LYS A 395 2.32 -19.18 17.63
N ASN A 396 3.15 -18.97 18.67
CA ASN A 396 2.99 -19.64 19.96
C ASN A 396 1.74 -19.19 20.74
N GLU A 397 1.29 -17.93 20.58
CA GLU A 397 0.07 -17.44 21.24
C GLU A 397 -1.24 -17.98 20.64
N GLU A 398 -1.22 -18.46 19.39
CA GLU A 398 -2.38 -19.12 18.77
C GLU A 398 -2.44 -20.60 19.16
N ASP A 399 -1.31 -21.30 19.23
CA ASP A 399 -1.25 -22.70 19.69
C ASP A 399 -1.69 -22.84 21.16
N ASP A 400 -1.30 -21.91 22.05
CA ASP A 400 -1.74 -21.91 23.45
C ASP A 400 -3.25 -21.61 23.61
N ARG A 401 -3.83 -20.80 22.72
CA ARG A 401 -5.28 -20.52 22.70
C ARG A 401 -6.09 -21.67 22.08
N GLY A 402 -5.53 -22.41 21.13
CA GLY A 402 -6.12 -23.62 20.56
C GLY A 402 -6.16 -24.79 21.55
N CYS A 403 -5.12 -24.95 22.37
CA CYS A 403 -5.02 -26.04 23.33
C CYS A 403 -5.84 -25.78 24.63
N GLY A 404 -6.13 -24.51 24.95
CA GLY A 404 -6.88 -24.13 26.16
C GLY A 404 -8.41 -24.29 26.10
N SER A 405 -9.01 -24.50 24.92
CA SER A 405 -10.49 -24.58 24.79
C SER A 405 -11.05 -26.01 24.77
N ALA A 406 -10.22 -27.02 24.52
CA ALA A 406 -10.64 -28.43 24.50
C ALA A 406 -10.55 -29.13 25.87
N ALA A 407 -9.73 -28.61 26.80
CA ALA A 407 -9.53 -29.23 28.13
C ALA A 407 -10.58 -28.82 29.19
N GLY A 408 -11.46 -27.86 28.88
CA GLY A 408 -12.44 -27.31 29.82
C GLY A 408 -13.85 -27.90 29.73
N LEU A 409 -14.13 -28.75 28.74
CA LEU A 409 -15.48 -29.28 28.47
C LEU A 409 -15.69 -30.76 28.82
N GLU A 410 -14.64 -31.51 29.18
CA GLU A 410 -14.76 -32.92 29.61
C GLU A 410 -14.76 -33.14 31.13
N ALA A 411 -14.56 -32.09 31.94
CA ALA A 411 -14.45 -32.23 33.40
C ALA A 411 -15.76 -31.94 34.18
N THR A 412 -16.79 -31.39 33.54
CA THR A 412 -18.06 -31.01 34.19
C THR A 412 -19.19 -32.02 33.98
N ASP A 413 -19.04 -33.01 33.09
CA ASP A 413 -20.13 -33.93 32.72
C ASP A 413 -20.04 -35.33 33.36
N ARG A 414 -19.16 -35.51 34.37
CA ARG A 414 -19.03 -36.78 35.12
C ARG A 414 -19.40 -36.70 36.61
N ARG A 415 -20.05 -35.63 37.05
CA ARG A 415 -20.45 -35.46 38.46
C ARG A 415 -21.95 -35.47 38.76
N GLU A 416 -22.83 -35.64 37.76
CA GLU A 416 -24.29 -35.67 37.98
C GLU A 416 -25.00 -37.01 37.62
N MET A 417 -24.26 -38.10 37.42
CA MET A 417 -24.85 -39.46 37.37
C MET A 417 -24.29 -40.35 38.48
N ALA A 418 -24.52 -39.95 39.73
CA ALA A 418 -24.39 -40.84 40.89
C ALA A 418 -25.16 -40.25 42.07
N THR A 419 -26.49 -40.13 41.97
CA THR A 419 -27.46 -40.08 43.09
C THR A 419 -28.88 -39.87 42.56
N SER A 420 -29.55 -40.96 42.17
CA SER A 420 -30.99 -41.20 42.36
C SER A 420 -31.35 -42.61 41.95
#